data_AF-A0A923A4D2-F1
#
_entry.id   AF-A0A923A4D2-F1
#
_cell.length_a   1.000
_cell.length_b   1.000
_cell.length_c   1.000
_cell.angle_alpha   90.00
_cell.angle_beta   90.00
_cell.angle_gamma   90.00
#
_symmetry.space_group_name_H-M   'P 1'
#
loop_
_entity.id
_entity.type
_entity.pdbx_description
1 polymer ?
#
loop_
_entity_poly.entity_id
_entity_poly.type
_entity_poly.pdbx_seq_one_letter_code
_entity_poly.pdbx_strand_id
1 'polypeptide(L)'
;CVACHEDKSKNWLEKKGLWLHTPAAQGRCVVCHHAHQSTQPFLLLNNREKLCKECHVGKKCAGNESHAQNANQCLVCHNPHAGINKMMLVKEMKEERSKSPIRIELNAQGNDKD
;
A
#
# COMPACT_ATOMS: atom_id res chain seq x y z
N CYS A 1 -4.66 -3.99 -10.45
CA CYS A 1 -4.44 -3.87 -8.99
C CYS A 1 -5.75 -3.59 -8.25
N VAL A 2 -6.36 -2.41 -8.43
CA VAL A 2 -7.52 -1.98 -7.62
C VAL A 2 -8.86 -2.64 -7.97
N ALA A 3 -8.93 -3.38 -9.08
CA ALA A 3 -10.09 -4.20 -9.40
C ALA A 3 -10.35 -5.30 -8.34
N CYS A 4 -9.30 -5.79 -7.68
CA CYS A 4 -9.41 -6.74 -6.57
C CYS A 4 -9.02 -6.13 -5.21
N HIS A 5 -8.16 -5.11 -5.21
CA HIS A 5 -7.73 -4.38 -4.00
C HIS A 5 -8.45 -3.02 -3.92
N GLU A 6 -9.78 -3.05 -3.82
CA GLU A 6 -10.61 -1.84 -3.85
C GLU A 6 -10.30 -0.90 -2.67
N ASP A 7 -9.92 -1.46 -1.52
CA ASP A 7 -9.48 -0.74 -0.31
C ASP A 7 -8.18 0.06 -0.51
N LYS A 8 -7.53 -0.09 -1.66
CA LYS A 8 -6.36 0.68 -2.09
C LYS A 8 -6.67 1.59 -3.28
N SER A 9 -7.92 1.62 -3.73
CA SER A 9 -8.34 2.50 -4.82
C SER A 9 -8.39 3.95 -4.37
N LYS A 10 -8.07 4.86 -5.30
CA LYS A 10 -8.18 6.30 -5.07
C LYS A 10 -9.58 6.67 -4.57
N ASN A 11 -10.62 6.19 -5.25
CA ASN A 11 -12.00 6.48 -4.92
C ASN A 11 -12.37 6.01 -3.50
N TRP A 12 -11.94 4.83 -3.08
CA TRP A 12 -12.22 4.33 -1.74
C TRP A 12 -11.55 5.20 -0.66
N LEU A 13 -10.27 5.54 -0.87
CA LEU A 13 -9.49 6.33 0.09
C LEU A 13 -9.96 7.79 0.16
N GLU A 14 -10.34 8.40 -0.97
CA GLU A 14 -10.89 9.76 -1.02
C GLU A 14 -12.27 9.85 -0.36
N LYS A 15 -13.14 8.84 -0.54
CA LYS A 15 -14.43 8.76 0.18
C LYS A 15 -14.26 8.70 1.70
N LYS A 16 -13.10 8.22 2.18
CA LYS A 16 -12.73 8.22 3.60
C LYS A 16 -12.09 9.54 4.06
N GLY A 17 -11.96 10.53 3.18
CA GLY A 17 -11.33 11.82 3.48
C GLY A 17 -9.83 11.72 3.77
N LEU A 18 -9.16 10.68 3.25
CA LEU A 18 -7.74 10.45 3.52
C LEU A 18 -6.84 11.18 2.52
N TRP A 19 -5.64 11.50 2.97
CA TRP A 19 -4.54 11.93 2.11
C TRP A 19 -3.86 10.70 1.51
N LEU A 20 -3.61 10.72 0.20
CA LEU A 20 -3.00 9.60 -0.52
C LEU A 20 -1.54 9.90 -0.88
N HIS A 21 -0.69 8.91 -0.66
CA HIS A 21 0.66 8.93 -1.16
C HIS A 21 0.66 8.92 -2.70
N THR A 22 1.47 9.79 -3.31
CA THR A 22 1.42 10.07 -4.76
C THR A 22 1.45 8.81 -5.65
N PRO A 23 2.31 7.81 -5.42
CA PRO A 23 2.29 6.59 -6.23
C PRO A 23 0.97 5.83 -6.15
N ALA A 24 0.35 5.76 -4.97
CA ALA A 24 -0.95 5.13 -4.78
C ALA A 24 -2.07 5.94 -5.45
N ALA A 25 -2.07 7.27 -5.28
CA ALA A 25 -3.03 8.17 -5.91
C ALA A 25 -3.01 8.10 -7.44
N GLN A 26 -1.84 7.83 -8.03
CA GLN A 26 -1.64 7.69 -9.47
C GLN A 26 -1.82 6.25 -9.98
N GLY A 27 -2.17 5.29 -9.12
CA GLY A 27 -2.31 3.87 -9.51
C GLY A 27 -0.99 3.20 -9.89
N ARG A 28 0.16 3.78 -9.53
CA ARG A 28 1.50 3.26 -9.85
C ARG A 28 1.93 2.19 -8.86
N CYS A 29 1.10 1.18 -8.62
CA CYS A 29 1.36 0.13 -7.63
C CYS A 29 2.69 -0.62 -7.88
N VAL A 30 3.03 -0.78 -9.16
CA VAL A 30 4.20 -1.56 -9.61
C VAL A 30 5.54 -0.85 -9.46
N VAL A 31 5.57 0.36 -8.90
CA VAL A 31 6.84 1.00 -8.51
C VAL A 31 7.38 0.45 -7.18
N CYS A 32 6.52 -0.18 -6.37
CA CYS A 32 6.91 -0.79 -5.10
C CYS A 32 6.59 -2.28 -5.03
N HIS A 33 5.58 -2.76 -5.78
CA HIS A 33 5.09 -4.14 -5.72
C HIS A 33 5.27 -4.90 -7.04
N HIS A 34 5.58 -6.18 -6.96
CA HIS A 34 5.24 -7.14 -8.00
C HIS A 34 3.72 -7.38 -7.99
N ALA A 35 3.14 -7.60 -9.17
CA ALA A 35 1.69 -7.72 -9.32
C ALA A 35 1.09 -8.94 -8.59
N HIS A 36 1.74 -10.10 -8.68
CA HIS A 36 1.15 -11.37 -8.21
C HIS A 36 2.10 -12.26 -7.40
N GLN A 37 3.42 -12.10 -7.55
CA GLN A 37 4.39 -12.95 -6.85
C GLN A 37 5.68 -12.18 -6.57
N SER A 38 6.22 -12.36 -5.36
CA SER A 38 7.56 -11.92 -4.98
C SER A 38 8.12 -12.87 -3.93
N THR A 39 9.45 -12.94 -3.84
CA THR A 39 10.15 -13.52 -2.70
C THR A 39 10.15 -12.60 -1.48
N GLN A 40 9.81 -11.33 -1.65
CA GLN A 40 9.67 -10.37 -0.56
C GLN A 40 8.26 -10.38 0.04
N PRO A 41 8.12 -10.19 1.37
CA PRO A 41 6.83 -10.01 2.01
C PRO A 41 6.00 -8.91 1.34
N PHE A 42 4.67 -9.08 1.30
CA PHE A 42 3.73 -8.11 0.71
C PHE A 42 3.95 -7.86 -0.79
N LEU A 43 4.56 -8.81 -1.50
CA LEU A 43 4.83 -8.70 -2.94
C LEU A 43 5.79 -7.54 -3.29
N LEU A 44 6.66 -7.09 -2.39
CA LEU A 44 7.53 -5.95 -2.67
C LEU A 44 8.58 -6.27 -3.75
N LEU A 45 9.01 -5.27 -4.53
CA LEU A 45 10.11 -5.40 -5.50
C LEU A 45 11.48 -5.52 -4.82
N ASN A 46 11.61 -4.96 -3.62
CA ASN A 46 12.84 -4.97 -2.84
C ASN A 46 12.53 -4.84 -1.35
N ASN A 47 13.57 -4.78 -0.51
CA ASN A 47 13.40 -4.46 0.89
C ASN A 47 12.80 -3.05 1.06
N ARG A 48 12.03 -2.87 2.13
CA ARG A 48 11.22 -1.66 2.40
C ARG A 48 12.06 -0.38 2.40
N GLU A 49 13.21 -0.41 3.07
CA GLU A 49 14.12 0.74 3.17
C GLU A 49 14.54 1.22 1.80
N LYS A 50 15.02 0.30 0.95
CA LYS A 50 15.52 0.62 -0.38
C LYS A 50 14.43 1.27 -1.23
N LEU A 51 13.22 0.70 -1.24
CA LEU A 51 12.09 1.25 -2.00
C LEU A 51 11.72 2.67 -1.55
N CYS A 52 11.68 2.94 -0.24
CA CYS A 52 11.41 4.29 0.25
C CYS A 52 12.49 5.29 -0.22
N LYS A 53 13.76 4.86 -0.21
CA LYS A 53 14.92 5.69 -0.57
C LYS A 53 15.07 5.97 -2.07
N GLU A 54 14.31 5.28 -2.93
CA GLU A 54 14.28 5.61 -4.37
C GLU A 54 13.73 7.02 -4.63
N CYS A 55 12.85 7.52 -3.75
CA CYS A 55 12.24 8.86 -3.85
C CYS A 55 12.48 9.74 -2.63
N HIS A 56 12.58 9.16 -1.42
CA HIS A 56 12.78 9.90 -0.19
C HIS A 56 14.27 9.92 0.16
N VAL A 57 14.89 11.10 0.05
CA VAL A 57 16.32 11.30 0.33
C VAL A 57 16.55 12.51 1.23
N GLY A 58 17.72 12.56 1.87
CA GLY A 58 18.14 13.67 2.71
C GLY A 58 17.19 13.93 3.88
N LYS A 59 16.74 15.19 4.04
CA LYS A 59 15.86 15.62 5.13
C LYS A 59 14.53 14.85 5.20
N LYS A 60 14.08 14.21 4.11
CA LYS A 60 12.88 13.36 4.13
C LYS A 60 13.08 12.03 4.88
N CYS A 61 14.32 11.64 5.14
CA CYS A 61 14.67 10.40 5.87
C CYS A 61 15.35 10.65 7.22
N ALA A 62 15.80 11.88 7.48
CA ALA A 62 16.56 12.25 8.67
C ALA A 62 16.16 13.66 9.16
N GLY A 63 14.86 13.97 9.10
CA GLY A 63 14.36 15.33 9.31
C GLY A 63 14.21 15.74 10.79
N ASN A 64 14.29 14.79 11.72
CA ASN A 64 14.10 15.03 13.16
C ASN A 64 14.68 13.86 14.00
N GLU A 65 14.60 14.01 15.32
CA GLU A 65 15.08 13.00 16.29
C GLU A 65 14.38 11.64 16.15
N SER A 66 13.08 11.62 15.83
CA SER A 66 12.34 10.37 15.63
C SER A 66 12.92 9.53 14.48
N HIS A 67 13.40 10.17 13.41
CA HIS A 67 14.10 9.50 12.32
C HIS A 67 15.49 9.02 12.71
N ALA A 68 16.19 9.72 13.62
CA ALA A 68 17.49 9.29 14.12
C ALA A 68 17.38 7.99 14.93
N GLN A 69 16.35 7.88 15.78
CA GLN A 69 16.13 6.70 16.63
C GLN A 69 15.57 5.49 15.86
N ASN A 70 14.86 5.73 14.75
CA ASN A 70 14.19 4.70 13.95
C ASN A 70 14.71 4.71 12.50
N ALA A 71 16.01 4.96 12.33
CA ALA A 71 16.62 5.06 11.02
C ALA A 71 16.25 3.83 10.18
N ASN A 72 15.81 4.07 8.95
CA ASN A 72 15.42 3.04 7.97
C ASN A 72 14.19 2.18 8.34
N GLN A 73 13.55 2.41 9.48
CA GLN A 73 12.35 1.68 9.92
C GLN A 73 11.06 2.46 9.60
N CYS A 74 10.94 2.95 8.36
CA CYS A 74 9.91 3.91 7.97
C CYS A 74 8.48 3.45 8.32
N LEU A 75 8.19 2.15 8.11
CA LEU A 75 6.85 1.59 8.29
C LEU A 75 6.45 1.34 9.75
N VAL A 76 7.35 1.58 10.72
CA VAL A 76 6.97 1.57 12.15
C VAL A 76 6.03 2.72 12.45
N CYS A 77 6.22 3.85 11.78
CA CYS A 77 5.42 5.06 11.99
C CYS A 77 4.61 5.46 10.76
N HIS A 78 5.07 5.18 9.54
CA HIS A 78 4.43 5.65 8.31
C HIS A 78 3.64 4.57 7.57
N ASN A 79 2.48 4.96 7.05
CA ASN A 79 1.68 4.19 6.12
C ASN A 79 2.12 4.50 4.67
N PRO A 80 2.41 3.49 3.84
CA PRO A 80 2.96 3.71 2.49
C PRO A 80 1.91 4.16 1.44
N HIS A 81 0.62 4.11 1.76
CA HIS A 81 -0.46 4.34 0.79
C HIS A 81 -1.36 5.53 1.17
N ALA A 82 -1.85 5.60 2.41
CA ALA A 82 -2.78 6.65 2.86
C ALA A 82 -2.67 6.99 4.36
N GLY A 83 -3.19 8.15 4.74
CA GLY A 83 -3.24 8.61 6.12
C GLY A 83 -4.14 9.83 6.28
N ILE A 84 -4.38 10.27 7.51
CA ILE A 84 -5.25 11.44 7.75
C ILE A 84 -4.65 12.75 7.25
N ASN A 85 -3.32 12.79 7.05
CA ASN A 85 -2.57 13.92 6.51
C ASN A 85 -1.29 13.41 5.83
N LYS A 86 -0.52 14.33 5.23
CA LYS A 86 0.73 14.04 4.49
C LYS A 86 1.84 13.35 5.30
N MET A 87 1.75 13.32 6.63
CA MET A 87 2.70 12.62 7.49
C MET A 87 2.41 11.12 7.59
N MET A 88 1.18 10.69 7.26
CA MET A 88 0.86 9.28 7.05
C MET A 88 1.07 8.39 8.27
N LEU A 89 0.79 8.90 9.47
CA LEU A 89 1.14 8.19 10.69
C LEU A 89 0.21 7.00 10.95
N VAL A 90 0.77 5.81 11.15
CA VAL A 90 0.03 4.58 11.47
C VAL A 90 -0.67 4.65 12.83
N LYS A 91 -0.29 5.59 13.70
CA LYS A 91 -0.99 5.85 14.96
C LYS A 91 -2.36 6.51 14.72
N GLU A 92 -2.47 7.29 13.66
CA GLU A 92 -3.66 8.08 13.32
C GLU A 92 -4.58 7.32 12.36
N MET A 93 -4.01 6.54 11.44
CA MET A 93 -4.74 5.69 10.51
C MET A 93 -3.94 4.42 10.23
N LYS A 94 -4.55 3.26 10.48
CA LYS A 94 -3.99 1.96 10.11
C LYS A 94 -4.73 1.42 8.89
N GLU A 95 -3.96 0.91 7.93
CA GLU A 95 -4.53 0.05 6.92
C GLU A 95 -4.84 -1.32 7.54
N GLU A 96 -6.11 -1.68 7.53
CA GLU A 96 -6.51 -3.06 7.75
C GLU A 96 -6.19 -3.87 6.48
N ARG A 97 -5.64 -5.08 6.64
CA ARG A 97 -5.59 -6.00 5.51
C ARG A 97 -7.03 -6.36 5.17
N SER A 98 -7.49 -5.98 3.99
CA SER A 98 -8.75 -6.49 3.43
C SER A 98 -8.72 -8.03 3.52
N LYS A 99 -9.52 -8.59 4.42
CA LYS A 99 -9.81 -10.03 4.48
C LYS A 99 -10.78 -10.38 3.34
N SER A 100 -10.53 -9.96 2.10
CA SER A 100 -11.39 -10.38 1.00
C SER A 100 -11.02 -11.82 0.63
N PRO A 101 -11.85 -12.84 0.92
CA PRO A 101 -11.87 -13.98 0.05
C PRO A 101 -12.38 -13.43 -1.28
N ILE A 102 -11.53 -13.38 -2.30
CA ILE A 102 -12.05 -13.21 -3.66
C ILE A 102 -12.80 -14.51 -3.94
N ARG A 103 -14.10 -14.55 -3.59
CA ARG A 103 -15.01 -15.54 -4.13
C ARG A 103 -15.22 -15.11 -5.58
N ILE A 104 -14.37 -15.61 -6.47
CA ILE A 104 -14.75 -15.72 -7.87
C ILE A 104 -15.87 -16.76 -7.86
N GLU A 105 -17.12 -16.32 -7.78
CA GLU A 105 -18.21 -17.15 -8.27
C GLU A 105 -18.00 -17.27 -9.77
N LEU A 106 -17.30 -18.34 -10.16
CA LEU A 106 -17.36 -18.85 -11.51
C LEU A 106 -18.83 -19.17 -11.74
N ASN A 107 -19.50 -18.38 -12.57
CA ASN A 107 -20.78 -18.74 -13.15
C ASN A 107 -20.57 -20.03 -13.95
N ALA A 108 -20.66 -21.18 -13.29
CA ALA A 108 -20.81 -22.47 -13.95
C ALA A 108 -22.27 -22.56 -14.41
N GLN A 109 -22.59 -21.81 -15.46
CA GLN A 109 -23.71 -22.18 -16.34
C GLN A 109 -23.18 -23.23 -17.32
N GLY A 110 -22.95 -24.43 -16.78
CA GLY A 110 -22.74 -25.65 -17.55
C GLY A 110 -24.07 -26.39 -17.58
N ASN A 111 -24.81 -26.21 -18.67
CA ASN A 111 -26.05 -26.89 -18.95
C ASN A 111 -25.69 -28.25 -19.55
N ASP A 112 -25.60 -29.30 -18.74
CA ASP A 112 -25.52 -30.68 -19.24
C ASP A 112 -26.74 -31.44 -18.73
N LYS A 113 -27.75 -31.46 -19.61
CA LYS A 113 -28.66 -32.59 -19.75
C LYS A 113 -27.90 -33.63 -20.57
N ASP A 114 -27.75 -34.83 -20.02
CA ASP A 114 -28.00 -36.12 -20.68
C ASP A 114 -27.90 -37.24 -19.62
#